data_AF-A0ABD7C158-F1
#
_entry.id   AF-A0ABD7C158-F1
#
_cell.length_a   1.000
_cell.length_b   1.000
_cell.length_c   1.000
_cell.angle_alpha   90.00
_cell.angle_beta   90.00
_cell.angle_gamma   90.00
#
_symmetry.space_group_name_H-M   'P 1'
#
loop_
_entity.id
_entity.type
_entity.pdbx_description
1 polymer ?
#
loop_
_entity_poly.entity_id
_entity_poly.type
_entity_poly.pdbx_seq_one_letter_code
_entity_poly.pdbx_strand_id
1 'polypeptide(L)'
;MSRSGYSDDCDTWPLICWRGAVASALRGRRGQQFLIELRDALDAMPEKRLIAEELQDASGCHCTLGVIGAKRGLDMAGLDPTDRAAVSEAFGIAEAMAAEIVHENDGEWRWDKETPEARWTRMREWVEAQITKAGEP
;
A
#
# COMPACT_ATOMS: atom_id res chain seq x y z
N MET A 1 -5.47 -10.28 12.58
CA MET A 1 -6.11 -10.09 11.27
C MET A 1 -5.73 -8.71 10.82
N SER A 2 -5.07 -8.60 9.67
CA SER A 2 -4.60 -7.30 9.21
C SER A 2 -5.74 -6.36 8.85
N ARG A 3 -5.51 -5.05 8.95
CA ARG A 3 -6.48 -4.05 8.44
C ARG A 3 -6.70 -4.17 6.92
N SER A 4 -5.86 -4.91 6.20
CA SER A 4 -6.12 -5.33 4.82
C SER A 4 -7.38 -6.22 4.67
N GLY A 5 -7.85 -6.82 5.77
CA GLY A 5 -9.03 -7.67 5.81
C GLY A 5 -8.81 -9.10 5.30
N TYR A 6 -7.55 -9.57 5.18
CA TYR A 6 -7.23 -10.92 4.70
C TYR A 6 -6.04 -11.55 5.46
N SER A 7 -6.00 -12.90 5.53
CA SER A 7 -4.88 -13.70 6.06
C SER A 7 -4.51 -14.78 5.04
N ASP A 8 -3.21 -15.05 4.87
CA ASP A 8 -2.71 -16.14 4.00
C ASP A 8 -3.08 -17.55 4.52
N ASP A 9 -3.74 -17.66 5.68
CA ASP A 9 -4.22 -18.92 6.27
C ASP A 9 -5.58 -19.41 5.72
N CYS A 10 -6.06 -18.86 4.60
CA CYS A 10 -7.37 -19.21 4.02
C CYS A 10 -7.30 -20.44 3.10
N ASP A 11 -8.47 -21.04 2.79
CA ASP A 11 -8.61 -22.12 1.80
C ASP A 11 -7.90 -21.76 0.48
N THR A 12 -7.22 -22.75 -0.09
CA THR A 12 -6.22 -22.53 -1.16
C THR A 12 -6.80 -21.88 -2.41
N TRP A 13 -8.07 -22.15 -2.76
CA TRP A 13 -8.69 -21.60 -3.97
C TRP A 13 -9.06 -20.11 -3.86
N PRO A 14 -9.79 -19.66 -2.80
CA PRO A 14 -9.96 -18.23 -2.53
C PRO A 14 -8.64 -17.43 -2.51
N LEU A 15 -7.60 -17.98 -1.87
CA LEU A 15 -6.27 -17.37 -1.83
C LEU A 15 -5.67 -17.20 -3.23
N ILE A 16 -5.72 -18.25 -4.07
CA ILE A 16 -5.23 -18.19 -5.46
C ILE A 16 -5.96 -17.12 -6.26
N CYS A 17 -7.29 -17.08 -6.17
CA CYS A 17 -8.11 -16.07 -6.85
C CYS A 17 -7.74 -14.65 -6.40
N TRP A 18 -7.54 -14.45 -5.09
CA TRP A 18 -7.11 -13.18 -4.51
C TRP A 18 -5.74 -12.75 -5.03
N ARG A 19 -4.75 -13.64 -5.00
CA ARG A 19 -3.40 -13.35 -5.52
C ARG A 19 -3.41 -13.04 -7.02
N GLY A 20 -4.30 -13.70 -7.79
CA GLY A 20 -4.56 -13.35 -9.19
C GLY A 20 -5.10 -11.92 -9.36
N ALA A 21 -6.06 -11.51 -8.51
CA ALA A 21 -6.62 -10.15 -8.53
C ALA A 21 -5.57 -9.08 -8.18
N VAL A 22 -4.76 -9.32 -7.15
CA VAL A 22 -3.63 -8.44 -6.77
C VAL A 22 -2.66 -8.28 -7.94
N ALA A 23 -2.22 -9.40 -8.52
CA ALA A 23 -1.26 -9.38 -9.62
C ALA A 23 -1.81 -8.66 -10.87
N SER A 24 -3.09 -8.83 -11.18
CA SER A 24 -3.76 -8.10 -12.25
C SER A 24 -3.85 -6.60 -11.96
N ALA A 25 -4.14 -6.22 -10.72
CA ALA A 25 -4.26 -4.81 -10.33
C ALA A 25 -2.92 -4.08 -10.40
N LEU A 26 -1.85 -4.71 -9.91
CA LEU A 26 -0.49 -4.16 -9.93
C LEU A 26 0.03 -3.99 -11.36
N ARG A 27 -0.14 -4.99 -12.24
CA ARG A 27 0.31 -4.92 -13.65
C ARG A 27 -0.56 -4.04 -14.55
N GLY A 28 -1.79 -3.75 -14.14
CA GLY A 28 -2.72 -2.93 -14.93
C GLY A 28 -2.20 -1.50 -15.11
N ARG A 29 -2.58 -0.85 -16.22
CA ARG A 29 -2.16 0.53 -16.55
C ARG A 29 -2.37 1.51 -15.38
N ARG A 30 -3.55 1.44 -14.73
CA ARG A 30 -3.90 2.29 -13.59
C ARG A 30 -3.02 1.99 -12.36
N GLY A 31 -2.74 0.72 -12.09
CA GLY A 31 -1.85 0.32 -11.00
C GLY A 31 -0.41 0.78 -11.23
N GLN A 32 0.11 0.61 -12.45
CA GLN A 32 1.45 1.08 -12.81
C GLN A 32 1.59 2.60 -12.69
N GLN A 33 0.60 3.37 -13.16
CA GLN A 33 0.58 4.83 -12.98
C GLN A 33 0.59 5.21 -11.50
N PHE A 34 -0.22 4.54 -10.69
CA PHE A 34 -0.26 4.75 -9.24
C PHE A 34 1.07 4.41 -8.56
N LEU A 35 1.70 3.28 -8.91
CA LEU A 35 2.98 2.85 -8.33
C LEU A 35 4.11 3.84 -8.66
N ILE A 36 4.17 4.34 -9.89
CA ILE A 36 5.13 5.38 -10.29
C ILE A 36 4.91 6.66 -9.48
N GLU A 37 3.66 7.09 -9.34
CA GLU A 37 3.33 8.29 -8.56
C GLU A 37 3.65 8.11 -7.08
N LEU A 38 3.38 6.93 -6.52
CA LEU A 38 3.66 6.55 -5.14
C LEU A 38 5.16 6.51 -4.88
N ARG A 39 5.95 5.92 -5.78
CA ARG A 39 7.41 5.95 -5.73
C ARG A 39 7.93 7.37 -5.61
N ASP A 40 7.48 8.24 -6.52
CA ASP A 40 7.89 9.63 -6.53
C ASP A 40 7.41 10.38 -5.27
N ALA A 41 6.28 9.97 -4.68
CA ALA A 41 5.79 10.52 -3.42
C ALA A 41 6.66 10.10 -2.22
N LEU A 42 7.05 8.81 -2.16
CA LEU A 42 7.95 8.28 -1.13
C LEU A 42 9.34 8.94 -1.21
N ASP A 43 9.86 9.15 -2.41
CA ASP A 43 11.15 9.79 -2.64
C ASP A 43 11.14 11.29 -2.27
N ALA A 44 9.98 11.95 -2.37
CA ALA A 44 9.81 13.36 -2.02
C ALA A 44 9.57 13.61 -0.52
N MET A 45 9.44 12.57 0.30
CA MET A 45 9.20 12.73 1.75
C MET A 45 10.37 13.46 2.42
N PRO A 46 10.13 14.51 3.22
CA PRO A 46 11.19 15.21 3.96
C PRO A 46 11.80 14.31 5.03
N GLU A 47 10.95 13.50 5.69
CA GLU A 47 11.36 12.48 6.66
C GLU A 47 10.99 11.10 6.12
N LYS A 48 11.99 10.23 5.98
CA LYS A 48 11.85 8.89 5.41
C LYS A 48 11.36 7.90 6.47
N ARG A 49 10.13 8.11 6.94
CA ARG A 49 9.50 7.34 8.01
C ARG A 49 8.05 7.04 7.65
N LEU A 50 7.63 5.79 7.84
CA LEU A 50 6.23 5.37 7.65
C LEU A 50 5.65 4.79 8.93
N ILE A 51 4.38 5.09 9.20
CA ILE A 51 3.61 4.45 10.29
C ILE A 51 2.85 3.22 9.80
N ALA A 52 2.42 2.38 10.73
CA ALA A 52 1.53 1.24 10.49
C ALA A 52 0.12 1.56 11.01
N GLU A 53 -0.87 0.77 10.60
CA GLU A 53 -2.26 0.74 11.13
C GLU A 53 -3.14 1.97 10.82
N GLU A 54 -2.57 3.16 10.60
CA GLU A 54 -3.30 4.40 10.27
C GLU A 54 -2.96 4.92 8.86
N LEU A 55 -3.82 5.76 8.27
CA LEU A 55 -3.49 6.49 7.04
C LEU A 55 -2.62 7.71 7.34
N GLN A 56 -2.98 8.43 8.39
CA GLN A 56 -2.28 9.57 8.93
C GLN A 56 -2.50 9.61 10.45
N ASP A 57 -1.44 9.81 11.24
CA ASP A 57 -1.57 9.99 12.68
C ASP A 57 -1.75 11.46 13.07
N ALA A 58 -1.98 11.71 14.38
CA ALA A 58 -2.13 13.06 14.92
C ALA A 58 -0.88 13.95 14.78
N SER A 59 0.29 13.37 14.48
CA SER A 59 1.54 14.11 14.23
C SER A 59 1.72 14.46 12.75
N GLY A 60 0.86 13.94 11.87
CA GLY A 60 0.97 14.10 10.42
C GLY A 60 1.89 13.08 9.75
N CYS A 61 2.31 12.02 10.45
CA CYS A 61 3.03 10.92 9.83
C CYS A 61 2.06 10.04 9.03
N HIS A 62 2.54 9.43 7.95
CA HIS A 62 1.70 8.69 7.02
C HIS A 62 2.17 7.24 6.86
N CYS A 63 1.24 6.33 6.59
CA CYS A 63 1.59 5.05 5.98
C CYS A 63 1.82 5.21 4.47
N THR A 64 2.16 4.12 3.78
CA THR A 64 2.42 4.14 2.33
C THR A 64 1.27 4.74 1.52
N LEU A 65 0.01 4.38 1.78
CA LEU A 65 -1.14 5.00 1.12
C LEU A 65 -1.32 6.46 1.56
N GLY A 66 -1.12 6.75 2.84
CA GLY A 66 -1.21 8.12 3.35
C GLY A 66 -0.29 9.10 2.63
N VAL A 67 0.93 8.66 2.25
CA VAL A 67 1.91 9.51 1.54
C VAL A 67 1.36 10.00 0.19
N ILE A 68 0.80 9.10 -0.62
CA ILE A 68 0.22 9.50 -1.91
C ILE A 68 -1.11 10.24 -1.72
N GLY A 69 -1.87 9.94 -0.66
CA GLY A 69 -3.09 10.66 -0.32
C GLY A 69 -2.81 12.12 0.00
N ALA A 70 -1.78 12.37 0.82
CA ALA A 70 -1.28 13.71 1.11
C ALA A 70 -0.78 14.43 -0.15
N LYS A 71 -0.01 13.76 -1.00
CA LYS A 71 0.46 14.32 -2.29
C LYS A 71 -0.70 14.73 -3.21
N ARG A 72 -1.79 13.96 -3.21
CA ARG A 72 -3.00 14.23 -4.01
C ARG A 72 -3.97 15.22 -3.36
N GLY A 73 -3.71 15.66 -2.12
CA GLY A 73 -4.60 16.53 -1.37
C GLY A 73 -5.93 15.87 -0.98
N LEU A 74 -5.92 14.54 -0.78
CA LEU A 74 -7.10 13.81 -0.31
C LEU A 74 -7.37 14.12 1.17
N ASP A 75 -8.63 14.34 1.52
CA ASP A 75 -9.05 14.38 2.92
C ASP A 75 -9.14 12.95 3.45
N MET A 76 -8.17 12.56 4.28
CA MET A 76 -8.08 11.23 4.87
C MET A 76 -8.67 11.16 6.29
N ALA A 77 -9.07 12.30 6.88
CA ALA A 77 -9.55 12.34 8.26
C ALA A 77 -10.88 11.59 8.46
N GLY A 78 -11.68 11.49 7.39
CA GLY A 78 -12.95 10.75 7.39
C GLY A 78 -12.87 9.31 6.89
N LEU A 79 -11.68 8.83 6.50
CA LEU A 79 -11.51 7.49 5.97
C LEU A 79 -11.20 6.50 7.10
N ASP A 80 -11.99 5.45 7.21
CA ASP A 80 -11.66 4.29 8.04
C ASP A 80 -10.51 3.50 7.38
N PRO A 81 -9.32 3.41 8.01
CA PRO A 81 -8.18 2.68 7.44
C PRO A 81 -8.42 1.18 7.29
N THR A 82 -9.48 0.63 7.90
CA THR A 82 -9.87 -0.77 7.81
C THR A 82 -10.94 -1.04 6.73
N ASP A 83 -11.60 0.01 6.21
CA ASP A 83 -12.55 -0.11 5.10
C ASP A 83 -11.82 -0.03 3.75
N ARG A 84 -11.35 -1.20 3.30
CA ARG A 84 -10.62 -1.30 2.03
C ARG A 84 -11.43 -0.81 0.82
N ALA A 85 -12.76 -0.90 0.84
CA ALA A 85 -13.60 -0.46 -0.27
C ALA A 85 -13.57 1.07 -0.35
N ALA A 86 -13.88 1.74 0.75
CA ALA A 86 -13.83 3.20 0.84
C ALA A 86 -12.43 3.76 0.56
N VAL A 87 -11.39 3.13 1.10
CA VAL A 87 -10.00 3.48 0.81
C VAL A 87 -9.71 3.31 -0.68
N SER A 88 -9.99 2.16 -1.28
CA SER A 88 -9.68 1.96 -2.71
C SER A 88 -10.40 2.93 -3.64
N GLU A 89 -11.65 3.30 -3.32
CA GLU A 89 -12.43 4.28 -4.04
C GLU A 89 -11.81 5.69 -3.95
N ALA A 90 -11.48 6.14 -2.74
CA ALA A 90 -10.85 7.44 -2.51
C ALA A 90 -9.51 7.58 -3.26
N PHE A 91 -8.74 6.49 -3.33
CA PHE A 91 -7.45 6.45 -4.02
C PHE A 91 -7.53 6.13 -5.52
N GLY A 92 -8.72 5.78 -6.02
CA GLY A 92 -8.97 5.44 -7.43
C GLY A 92 -8.25 4.18 -7.90
N ILE A 93 -8.04 3.19 -7.03
CA ILE A 93 -7.36 1.92 -7.32
C ILE A 93 -8.28 0.72 -7.07
N ALA A 94 -7.85 -0.48 -7.44
CA ALA A 94 -8.61 -1.68 -7.10
C ALA A 94 -8.48 -2.00 -5.61
N GLU A 95 -9.54 -2.53 -4.99
CA GLU A 95 -9.52 -3.00 -3.59
C GLU A 95 -8.34 -3.92 -3.30
N ALA A 96 -8.09 -4.89 -4.19
CA ALA A 96 -6.99 -5.84 -4.04
C ALA A 96 -5.62 -5.14 -3.97
N MET A 97 -5.42 -4.06 -4.72
CA MET A 97 -4.18 -3.28 -4.69
C MET A 97 -4.06 -2.45 -3.42
N ALA A 98 -5.15 -1.79 -2.98
CA ALA A 98 -5.16 -1.04 -1.73
C ALA A 98 -4.84 -1.95 -0.54
N ALA A 99 -5.51 -3.10 -0.47
CA ALA A 99 -5.30 -4.11 0.56
C ALA A 99 -3.87 -4.68 0.55
N GLU A 100 -3.29 -4.94 -0.63
CA GLU A 100 -1.90 -5.42 -0.73
C GLU A 100 -0.90 -4.38 -0.22
N ILE A 101 -1.04 -3.11 -0.62
CA ILE A 101 -0.15 -2.03 -0.14
C ILE A 101 -0.24 -1.88 1.38
N VAL A 102 -1.45 -1.97 1.94
CA VAL A 102 -1.67 -1.90 3.39
C VAL A 102 -1.04 -3.09 4.10
N HIS A 103 -1.28 -4.31 3.60
CA HIS A 103 -0.71 -5.52 4.17
C HIS A 103 0.81 -5.48 4.19
N GLU A 104 1.42 -5.07 3.08
CA GLU A 104 2.87 -4.90 2.99
C GLU A 104 3.35 -3.78 3.91
N ASN A 105 2.69 -2.62 3.94
CA ASN A 105 3.07 -1.52 4.81
C ASN A 105 3.14 -1.95 6.29
N ASP A 106 2.08 -2.58 6.78
CA ASP A 106 1.96 -2.91 8.20
C ASP A 106 2.91 -4.05 8.59
N GLY A 107 3.21 -4.95 7.64
CA GLY A 107 4.23 -5.97 7.82
C GLY A 107 3.89 -6.97 8.92
N GLU A 108 2.60 -7.21 9.21
CA GLU A 108 2.14 -8.10 10.29
C GLU A 108 2.65 -9.54 10.19
N TRP A 109 3.07 -9.96 9.00
CA TRP A 109 3.70 -11.25 8.75
C TRP A 109 5.16 -11.34 9.26
N ARG A 110 5.73 -10.21 9.67
CA ARG A 110 7.10 -10.11 10.19
C ARG A 110 7.15 -10.31 11.70
N TRP A 111 8.22 -10.95 12.15
CA TRP A 111 8.47 -11.25 13.56
C TRP A 111 9.33 -10.18 14.24
N ASP A 112 9.92 -9.27 13.48
CA ASP A 112 10.77 -8.18 13.97
C ASP A 112 9.98 -6.89 14.21
N LYS A 113 10.36 -6.15 15.26
CA LYS A 113 9.84 -4.80 15.50
C LYS A 113 10.49 -3.82 14.53
N GLU A 114 9.96 -3.74 13.33
CA GLU A 114 10.43 -2.84 12.28
C GLU A 114 10.26 -1.37 12.69
N THR A 115 11.34 -0.58 12.57
CA THR A 115 11.28 0.86 12.82
C THR A 115 10.58 1.60 11.67
N PRO A 116 10.03 2.81 11.91
CA PRO A 116 9.42 3.61 10.84
C PRO A 116 10.32 3.87 9.61
N GLU A 117 11.63 4.01 9.81
CA GLU A 117 12.63 4.21 8.75
C GLU A 117 12.88 2.93 7.95
N ALA A 118 12.97 1.80 8.65
CA ALA A 118 13.11 0.49 8.01
C ALA A 118 11.88 0.18 7.14
N ARG A 119 10.68 0.48 7.66
CA ARG A 119 9.43 0.37 6.91
C ARG A 119 9.44 1.23 5.64
N TRP A 120 9.89 2.48 5.73
CA TRP A 120 10.03 3.35 4.55
C TRP A 120 10.95 2.73 3.51
N THR A 121 12.12 2.23 3.93
CA THR A 121 13.11 1.64 3.03
C THR A 121 12.53 0.42 2.31
N ARG A 122 11.93 -0.48 3.07
CA ARG A 122 11.30 -1.70 2.54
C ARG A 122 10.15 -1.38 1.59
N MET A 123 9.25 -0.47 1.97
CA MET A 123 8.12 -0.10 1.11
C MET A 123 8.59 0.58 -0.16
N ARG A 124 9.64 1.40 -0.10
CA ARG A 124 10.24 2.00 -1.29
C ARG A 124 10.82 0.97 -2.24
N GLU A 125 11.53 -0.03 -1.72
CA GLU A 125 12.06 -1.16 -2.51
C GLU A 125 10.94 -2.02 -3.10
N TRP A 126 9.92 -2.33 -2.30
CA TRP A 126 8.75 -3.09 -2.74
C TRP A 126 8.02 -2.38 -3.87
N VAL A 127 7.75 -1.07 -3.74
CA VAL A 127 7.09 -0.28 -4.79
C VAL A 127 7.91 -0.30 -6.08
N GLU A 128 9.24 -0.17 -6.01
CA GLU A 128 10.11 -0.27 -7.20
C GLU A 128 9.96 -1.62 -7.89
N ALA A 129 9.95 -2.70 -7.11
CA ALA A 129 9.87 -4.06 -7.64
C ALA A 129 8.53 -4.36 -8.34
N GLN A 130 7.46 -3.64 -7.98
CA GLN A 130 6.16 -3.77 -8.66
C GLN A 130 6.07 -2.96 -9.96
N ILE A 131 6.97 -2.00 -10.19
CA ILE A 131 6.96 -1.19 -11.41
C ILE A 131 7.61 -1.99 -12.53
N THR A 132 6.84 -2.27 -13.58
CA THR A 132 7.35 -2.97 -14.75
C THR A 132 8.28 -2.03 -15.53
N LYS A 133 9.53 -2.43 -15.74
CA LYS A 133 10.43 -1.74 -16.66
C LYS A 133 9.89 -1.93 -18.07
N ALA A 134 9.71 -0.83 -18.81
CA ALA A 134 9.24 -0.91 -20.18
C ALA A 134 10.18 -1.81 -21.01
N GLY A 135 9.71 -3.00 -21.40
CA GLY A 135 10.41 -3.90 -22.30
C GLY A 135 10.94 -5.22 -21.74
N GLU A 136 10.54 -5.65 -20.53
CA GLU A 136 10.77 -7.04 -20.10
C GLU A 136 9.50 -7.90 -20.30
N PRO A 137 9.62 -9.07 -20.94
CA PRO A 137 8.49 -9.95 -21.28
C PRO A 137 7.78 -10.55 -20.06
#